data_AF-A0A0V0GF73-F1
#
_entry.id   AF-A0A0V0GF73-F1
#
_cell.length_a   1.000
_cell.length_b   1.000
_cell.length_c   1.000
_cell.angle_alpha   90.00
_cell.angle_beta   90.00
_cell.angle_gamma   90.00
#
_symmetry.space_group_name_H-M   'P 1'
#
loop_
_entity.id
_entity.type
_entity.pdbx_description
1 polymer ?
#
loop_
_entity_poly.entity_id
_entity_poly.type
_entity_poly.pdbx_seq_one_letter_code
_entity_poly.pdbx_strand_id
1 'polypeptide(L)' 'MPLSRKVVQNVHLSGGSLLGVSRGGPKVSDIVDSIQERGINMLFVIGGNGTHAGANTIHDECRRRRMQVAVVGVPKT' A
#
# COMPACT_ATOMS: atom_id res chain seq x y z
N MET A 1 1.58 7.17 -10.75
CA MET A 1 0.95 6.70 -12.01
C MET A 1 -0.48 6.27 -11.70
N PRO A 2 -1.51 6.88 -12.29
CA PRO A 2 -2.88 6.40 -12.16
C PRO A 2 -3.05 5.02 -12.82
N LEU A 3 -3.75 4.09 -12.14
CA LEU A 3 -4.10 2.78 -12.70
C LEU A 3 -5.45 2.86 -13.39
N SER A 4 -5.46 2.71 -14.71
CA SER A 4 -6.67 2.68 -15.54
C SER A 4 -6.82 1.32 -16.21
N ARG A 5 -8.00 1.03 -16.78
CA ARG A 5 -8.25 -0.21 -17.54
C ARG A 5 -7.20 -0.48 -18.61
N LYS A 6 -6.72 0.57 -19.29
CA LYS A 6 -5.67 0.47 -20.31
C LYS A 6 -4.31 0.11 -19.70
N VAL A 7 -3.98 0.68 -18.55
CA VAL A 7 -2.69 0.43 -17.87
C VAL A 7 -2.63 -0.99 -17.31
N VAL A 8 -3.73 -1.50 -16.77
CA VAL A 8 -3.79 -2.84 -16.15
C VAL A 8 -4.21 -3.93 -17.13
N GLN A 9 -4.36 -3.61 -18.42
CA GLN A 9 -4.73 -4.58 -19.43
C GLN A 9 -3.65 -5.67 -19.52
N ASN A 10 -4.08 -6.93 -19.50
CA ASN A 10 -3.22 -8.12 -19.68
C ASN A 10 -2.12 -8.32 -18.63
N VAL A 11 -2.05 -7.54 -17.55
CA VAL A 11 -1.01 -7.70 -16.51
C VAL A 11 -1.04 -9.07 -15.84
N HIS A 12 -2.22 -9.71 -15.83
CA HIS A 12 -2.42 -11.06 -15.29
C HIS A 12 -1.77 -12.17 -16.13
N LEU A 13 -1.36 -11.87 -17.37
CA LEU A 13 -0.65 -12.82 -18.25
C LEU A 13 0.86 -12.81 -18.01
N SER A 14 1.38 -11.84 -17.24
CA SER A 14 2.80 -11.68 -16.95
C SER A 14 3.08 -11.96 -15.48
N GLY A 15 4.10 -12.77 -15.20
CA GLY A 15 4.60 -12.94 -13.84
C GLY A 15 5.25 -11.66 -13.28
N GLY A 16 5.41 -11.60 -11.96
CA GLY A 16 6.00 -10.45 -11.27
C GLY A 16 4.96 -9.41 -10.82
N SER A 17 5.38 -8.15 -10.68
CA SER A 17 4.53 -7.03 -10.24
C SER A 17 4.72 -5.84 -11.16
N LEU A 18 3.64 -5.35 -11.79
CA LEU A 18 3.66 -4.12 -12.60
C LEU A 18 4.14 -2.91 -11.79
N LEU A 19 3.79 -2.86 -10.50
CA LEU A 19 4.16 -1.77 -9.59
C LEU A 19 5.57 -1.93 -9.02
N GLY A 20 6.25 -3.04 -9.35
CA GLY A 20 7.49 -3.44 -8.71
C GLY A 20 7.29 -4.02 -7.32
N VAL A 21 8.39 -4.47 -6.73
CA VAL A 21 8.49 -4.95 -5.35
C VAL A 21 9.82 -4.47 -4.78
N SER A 22 9.83 -4.10 -3.50
CA SER A 22 11.05 -3.74 -2.78
C SER A 22 11.07 -4.38 -1.39
N ARG A 23 12.28 -4.50 -0.81
CA ARG A 23 12.49 -4.91 0.58
C ARG A 23 13.03 -3.71 1.35
N GLY A 24 12.57 -3.56 2.59
CA GLY A 24 12.80 -2.33 3.36
C GLY A 24 11.93 -1.19 2.86
N GLY A 25 11.67 -0.22 3.72
CA GLY A 25 10.77 0.88 3.41
C GLY A 25 11.17 2.16 4.13
N PRO A 26 10.63 3.31 3.68
CA PRO A 26 10.78 4.58 4.38
C PRO A 26 10.13 4.53 5.76
N LYS A 27 10.33 5.59 6.55
CA LYS A 27 9.72 5.71 7.88
C LYS A 27 8.19 5.75 7.72
N VAL A 28 7.48 5.22 8.72
CA VAL A 28 6.01 5.17 8.73
C VAL A 28 5.40 6.57 8.64
N SER A 29 6.04 7.57 9.27
CA SER A 29 5.64 8.98 9.16
C SER A 29 5.53 9.43 7.71
N ASP A 30 6.58 9.16 6.93
CA ASP A 30 6.71 9.66 5.55
C ASP A 30 5.67 8.99 4.63
N ILE A 31 5.35 7.72 4.90
CA ILE A 31 4.29 6.97 4.20
C ILE A 31 2.93 7.62 4.50
N VAL A 32 2.63 7.88 5.76
CA VAL A 32 1.34 8.44 6.19
C VAL A 32 1.18 9.89 5.74
N ASP A 33 2.26 10.68 5.75
CA ASP A 33 2.30 12.02 5.15
C ASP A 33 1.90 11.95 3.67
N SER A 34 2.49 11.03 2.90
CA SER A 34 2.14 10.88 1.48
C SER A 34 0.70 10.39 1.26
N ILE A 35 0.18 9.52 2.12
CA ILE A 35 -1.23 9.10 2.07
C ILE A 35 -2.16 10.30 2.25
N GLN A 36 -1.86 11.16 3.21
CA GLN A 36 -2.64 12.36 3.51
C GLN A 36 -2.58 13.38 2.37
N GLU A 37 -1.37 13.70 1.88
CA GLU A 37 -1.15 14.65 0.78
C GLU A 37 -1.84 14.21 -0.52
N ARG A 38 -1.88 12.90 -0.79
CA ARG A 38 -2.51 12.33 -1.97
C ARG A 38 -4.03 12.11 -1.81
N GLY A 39 -4.59 12.36 -0.62
CA GLY A 39 -6.01 12.14 -0.35
C GLY A 39 -6.46 10.68 -0.46
N ILE A 40 -5.57 9.72 -0.13
CA ILE A 40 -5.87 8.30 -0.22
C ILE A 40 -6.73 7.88 0.98
N ASN A 41 -7.91 7.31 0.73
CA ASN A 41 -8.83 6.80 1.75
C ASN A 41 -8.79 5.27 1.92
N MET A 42 -8.12 4.56 1.01
CA MET A 42 -7.93 3.11 1.06
C MET A 42 -6.52 2.74 0.60
N LEU A 43 -5.79 2.02 1.44
CA LEU A 43 -4.46 1.49 1.15
C LEU A 43 -4.52 -0.04 1.13
N PHE A 44 -4.29 -0.64 -0.04
CA PHE A 44 -4.18 -2.09 -0.19
C PHE A 44 -2.71 -2.51 -0.11
N VAL A 45 -2.39 -3.39 0.84
CA VAL A 45 -1.03 -3.86 1.10
C VAL A 45 -0.94 -5.34 0.75
N ILE A 46 -0.23 -5.66 -0.32
CA ILE A 46 -0.07 -7.04 -0.81
C ILE A 46 1.28 -7.58 -0.37
N GLY A 47 1.30 -8.62 0.46
CA GLY A 47 2.58 -9.15 0.95
C GLY A 47 2.47 -10.29 1.95
N GLY A 48 3.62 -10.62 2.53
CA GLY A 48 3.72 -11.62 3.60
C GLY A 48 3.72 -10.96 4.99
N ASN A 49 4.08 -11.73 6.01
CA ASN A 49 4.03 -11.31 7.41
C ASN A 49 4.74 -9.98 7.69
N GLY A 50 5.96 -9.79 7.18
CA GLY A 50 6.70 -8.53 7.39
C GLY A 50 6.03 -7.31 6.77
N THR A 51 5.41 -7.48 5.59
CA THR A 51 4.66 -6.42 4.93
C THR A 51 3.39 -6.07 5.71
N HIS A 52 2.68 -7.07 6.24
CA HIS A 52 1.49 -6.85 7.06
C HIS A 52 1.81 -6.27 8.44
N ALA A 53 2.96 -6.59 9.03
CA ALA A 53 3.44 -5.91 10.23
C ALA A 53 3.61 -4.40 9.97
N GLY A 54 4.22 -4.03 8.83
CA GLY A 54 4.31 -2.64 8.40
C GLY A 54 2.94 -2.00 8.13
N ALA A 55 2.01 -2.75 7.53
CA ALA A 55 0.63 -2.29 7.34
C ALA A 55 -0.06 -1.95 8.67
N ASN A 56 0.18 -2.75 9.71
CA ASN A 56 -0.36 -2.47 11.04
C ASN A 56 0.24 -1.19 11.65
N THR A 57 1.55 -0.98 11.52
CA THR A 57 2.16 0.28 11.99
C THR A 57 1.63 1.51 11.24
N ILE A 58 1.39 1.39 9.92
CA ILE A 58 0.75 2.45 9.12
C ILE A 58 -0.68 2.71 9.62
N HIS A 59 -1.45 1.65 9.89
CA HIS A 59 -2.80 1.77 10.45
C HIS A 59 -2.79 2.54 11.78
N ASP A 60 -1.91 2.17 12.71
CA ASP A 60 -1.80 2.80 14.02
C ASP A 60 -1.47 4.29 13.91
N GLU A 61 -0.57 4.66 13.00
CA GLU A 61 -0.19 6.04 12.76
C GLU A 61 -1.32 6.85 12.10
N CYS A 62 -2.02 6.30 11.10
CA CYS A 62 -3.22 6.90 10.52
C CYS A 62 -4.30 7.14 11.59
N ARG A 63 -4.51 6.15 12.48
CA ARG A 63 -5.47 6.22 13.58
C ARG A 63 -5.08 7.28 14.60
N ARG A 64 -3.80 7.37 14.97
CA ARG A 64 -3.26 8.40 15.87
C ARG A 64 -3.54 9.81 15.33
N ARG A 65 -3.44 9.99 14.02
CA ARG A 65 -3.73 11.25 13.31
C ARG A 65 -5.21 11.48 13.00
N ARG A 66 -6.10 10.56 13.39
CA ARG A 66 -7.54 10.60 13.11
C ARG A 66 -7.88 10.69 11.62
N MET A 67 -7.03 10.09 10.77
CA MET A 67 -7.26 10.04 9.32
C MET A 67 -8.33 9.00 8.98
N GLN A 68 -9.18 9.30 7.99
CA GLN A 68 -10.18 8.37 7.48
C GLN A 68 -9.58 7.50 6.36
N VAL A 69 -8.71 6.57 6.75
CA VAL A 69 -8.04 5.66 5.81
C VAL A 69 -8.22 4.21 6.23
N ALA A 70 -8.72 3.38 5.32
CA ALA A 70 -8.76 1.93 5.49
C ALA A 70 -7.43 1.31 5.03
N VAL A 71 -6.76 0.56 5.90
CA VAL A 71 -5.57 -0.23 5.54
C VAL A 71 -6.01 -1.69 5.40
N VAL A 72 -5.87 -2.25 4.21
CA VAL A 72 -6.37 -3.58 3.84
C VAL A 72 -5.21 -4.48 3.44
N GLY A 73 -4.99 -5.57 4.17
CA GLY A 73 -4.00 -6.59 3.84
C GLY A 73 -4.52 -7.59 2.81
N VAL A 74 -3.73 -7.88 1.79
CA VAL A 74 -3.98 -8.95 0.80
C VAL A 74 -2.84 -9.97 0.93
N PRO A 75 -3.09 -11.13 1.57
CA PRO A 75 -2.05 -12.12 1.82
C PRO A 75 -1.42 -12.64 0.53
N LYS A 76 -0.09 -12.57 0.48
CA LYS A 76 0.73 -13.14 -0.59
C LYS A 76 1.84 -13.99 0.02
N THR A 77 1.66 -15.31 -0.03
CA THR A 77 2.67 -16.29 0.39
C THR A 77 3.22 -16.99 -0.83
#